data_AF-A0A7M3W9R8-F1
#
_entry.id   AF-A0A7M3W9R8-F1
#
_cell.length_a   1.000
_cell.length_b   1.000
_cell.length_c   1.000
_cell.angle_alpha   90.00
_cell.angle_beta   90.00
_cell.angle_gamma   90.00
#
_symmetry.space_group_name_H-M   'P 1'
#
loop_
_entity.id
_entity.type
_entity.pdbx_description
1 polymer ?
#
loop_
_entity_poly.entity_id
_entity_poly.type
_entity_poly.pdbx_seq_one_letter_code
_entity_poly.pdbx_strand_id
1 'polypeptide(L)'
;MGHAATEDLVNALKSRIIGSRVNTRTALPTLLEKALRDSLRRLLEAGYWDFDKTVRALLSEDSPVIIMVVGVNGTGKTTTSAKMAYRLNEEGYSVVMAAADTFRAGAIDQLAAHAERIGVRCITSQRGGDSAAVARDAVDSAKAKGDDIVIIDTAGRMQNKTNLMEELRKVHRVTNPHLVLFVADALAGNDAVEQARVFQSM
;
A
#
# COMPACT_ATOMS: atom_id res chain seq x y z
N MET A 1 -6.13 -19.22 8.76
CA MET A 1 -6.45 -18.43 7.55
C MET A 1 -5.78 -18.97 6.28
N GLY A 2 -4.47 -19.18 6.25
CA GLY A 2 -3.80 -19.83 5.11
C GLY A 2 -4.34 -21.23 4.77
N HIS A 3 -4.76 -21.98 5.79
CA HIS A 3 -5.47 -23.25 5.60
C HIS A 3 -6.80 -23.07 4.86
N ALA A 4 -7.62 -22.08 5.23
CA ALA A 4 -8.89 -21.79 4.57
C ALA A 4 -8.70 -21.40 3.10
N ALA A 5 -7.76 -20.50 2.79
CA ALA A 5 -7.46 -20.13 1.40
C ALA A 5 -6.95 -21.33 0.57
N THR A 6 -6.21 -22.25 1.21
CA THR A 6 -5.75 -23.48 0.57
C THR A 6 -6.91 -24.45 0.34
N GLU A 7 -7.80 -24.62 1.32
CA GLU A 7 -9.02 -25.43 1.19
C GLU A 7 -9.93 -24.89 0.09
N ASP A 8 -10.15 -23.58 0.03
CA ASP A 8 -10.95 -22.93 -1.01
C ASP A 8 -10.35 -23.16 -2.40
N LEU A 9 -9.01 -23.03 -2.53
CA LEU A 9 -8.31 -23.32 -3.78
C LEU A 9 -8.45 -24.79 -4.18
N VAL A 10 -8.28 -25.72 -3.24
CA VAL A 10 -8.43 -27.16 -3.48
C VAL A 10 -9.86 -27.50 -3.88
N ASN A 11 -10.86 -26.91 -3.23
CA ASN A 11 -12.27 -27.11 -3.55
C ASN A 11 -12.61 -26.55 -4.94
N ALA A 12 -12.10 -25.37 -5.29
CA ALA A 12 -12.25 -24.77 -6.62
C ALA A 12 -11.54 -25.58 -7.73
N LEU A 13 -10.45 -26.27 -7.41
CA LEU A 13 -9.78 -27.19 -8.33
C LEU A 13 -10.56 -28.49 -8.50
N LYS A 14 -11.03 -29.09 -7.40
CA LYS A 14 -11.86 -30.31 -7.43
C LYS A 14 -13.10 -30.11 -8.28
N SER A 15 -13.82 -29.00 -8.11
CA SER A 15 -15.03 -28.71 -8.87
C SER A 15 -14.80 -28.55 -10.38
N ARG A 16 -13.61 -28.12 -10.81
CA ARG A 16 -13.24 -28.02 -12.23
C ARG A 16 -12.78 -29.34 -12.84
N ILE A 17 -12.06 -30.16 -12.08
CA ILE A 17 -11.33 -31.31 -12.61
C ILE A 17 -12.20 -32.56 -12.56
N ILE A 18 -12.99 -32.74 -11.49
CA ILE A 18 -13.87 -33.91 -11.34
C ILE A 18 -14.96 -33.86 -12.43
N GLY A 19 -15.01 -34.91 -13.26
CA GLY A 19 -15.95 -35.00 -14.38
C GLY A 19 -15.49 -34.33 -15.67
N SER A 20 -14.34 -33.64 -15.67
CA SER A 20 -13.78 -33.04 -16.89
C SER A 20 -13.20 -34.11 -17.83
N ARG A 21 -13.36 -33.92 -19.15
CA ARG A 21 -12.73 -34.79 -20.15
C ARG A 21 -11.25 -34.45 -20.27
N VAL A 22 -10.40 -35.46 -20.11
CA VAL A 22 -8.94 -35.31 -20.12
C VAL A 22 -8.38 -35.90 -21.41
N ASN A 23 -7.46 -35.19 -22.07
CA ASN A 23 -6.76 -35.73 -23.24
C ASN A 23 -5.73 -36.77 -22.78
N THR A 24 -5.84 -38.01 -23.28
CA THR A 24 -4.95 -39.13 -22.94
C THR A 24 -3.50 -38.93 -23.39
N ARG A 25 -3.21 -37.97 -24.27
CA ARG A 25 -1.83 -37.62 -24.67
C ARG A 25 -1.11 -36.74 -23.64
N THR A 26 -1.82 -36.12 -22.71
CA THR A 26 -1.23 -35.24 -21.70
C THR A 26 -1.10 -35.97 -20.38
N ALA A 27 0.09 -35.99 -19.80
CA ALA A 27 0.30 -36.58 -18.48
C ALA A 27 -0.53 -35.84 -17.42
N LEU A 28 -1.17 -36.60 -16.52
CA LEU A 28 -2.02 -36.05 -15.47
C LEU A 28 -1.34 -34.97 -14.61
N PRO A 29 -0.07 -35.10 -14.18
CA PRO A 29 0.61 -34.04 -13.42
C PRO A 29 0.64 -32.69 -14.15
N THR A 30 0.90 -32.69 -15.45
CA THR A 30 0.94 -31.47 -16.27
C THR A 30 -0.44 -30.81 -16.35
N LEU A 31 -1.50 -31.61 -16.42
CA LEU A 31 -2.87 -31.10 -16.42
C LEU A 31 -3.25 -30.49 -15.07
N LEU A 32 -2.87 -31.13 -13.97
CA LEU A 32 -3.08 -30.61 -12.62
C LEU A 32 -2.32 -29.31 -12.38
N GLU A 33 -1.04 -29.23 -12.78
CA GLU A 33 -0.23 -28.02 -12.66
C GLU A 33 -0.87 -26.85 -13.44
N LYS A 34 -1.30 -27.10 -14.68
CA LYS A 34 -1.99 -26.09 -15.48
C LYS A 34 -3.27 -25.60 -14.80
N ALA A 35 -4.08 -26.53 -14.30
CA ALA A 35 -5.32 -26.18 -13.61
C ALA A 35 -5.06 -25.35 -12.34
N LEU A 36 -4.04 -25.70 -11.56
CA LEU A 36 -3.59 -24.95 -10.38
C LEU A 36 -3.13 -23.54 -10.76
N ARG A 37 -2.25 -23.41 -11.75
CA ARG A 37 -1.74 -22.12 -12.24
C ARG A 37 -2.88 -21.21 -12.71
N ASP A 38 -3.85 -21.76 -13.46
CA ASP A 38 -5.02 -21.00 -13.92
C ASP A 38 -5.93 -20.55 -12.76
N SER A 39 -6.06 -21.37 -11.72
CA SER A 39 -6.83 -20.99 -10.53
C SER A 39 -6.13 -19.90 -9.72
N LEU A 40 -4.82 -20.02 -9.49
CA LEU A 40 -4.04 -18.98 -8.83
C LEU A 40 -4.05 -17.67 -9.61
N ARG A 41 -3.85 -17.73 -10.94
CA ARG A 41 -3.89 -16.56 -11.80
C ARG A 41 -5.22 -15.83 -11.70
N ARG A 42 -6.35 -16.55 -11.75
CA ARG A 42 -7.67 -15.93 -11.60
C ARG A 42 -7.90 -15.32 -10.22
N LEU A 43 -7.41 -15.94 -9.16
CA LEU A 43 -7.48 -15.37 -7.81
C LEU A 43 -6.69 -14.05 -7.72
N LEU A 44 -5.52 -13.98 -8.36
CA LEU A 44 -4.70 -12.76 -8.41
C LEU A 44 -5.27 -11.70 -9.36
N GLU A 45 -5.89 -12.10 -10.48
CA GLU A 45 -6.49 -11.20 -11.48
C GLU A 45 -7.83 -10.61 -11.03
N ALA A 46 -8.64 -11.36 -10.26
CA ALA A 46 -9.97 -10.93 -9.83
C ALA A 46 -9.94 -9.65 -8.97
N GLY A 47 -8.81 -9.33 -8.36
CA GLY A 47 -8.57 -8.09 -7.62
C GLY A 47 -7.43 -7.25 -8.20
N TYR A 48 -7.05 -7.46 -9.47
CA TYR A 48 -5.95 -6.71 -10.07
C TYR A 48 -6.30 -5.22 -10.13
N TRP A 49 -5.45 -4.44 -9.49
CA TRP A 49 -5.52 -3.00 -9.44
C TRP A 49 -4.23 -2.42 -10.02
N ASP A 50 -4.36 -1.56 -11.03
CA ASP A 50 -3.24 -0.91 -11.69
C ASP A 50 -2.98 0.44 -11.00
N PHE A 51 -1.88 0.49 -10.25
CA PHE A 51 -1.44 1.68 -9.52
C PHE A 51 -1.25 2.88 -10.45
N ASP A 52 -0.44 2.74 -11.50
CA ASP A 52 -0.08 3.88 -12.36
C ASP A 52 -1.30 4.38 -13.13
N LYS A 53 -2.14 3.47 -13.65
CA LYS A 53 -3.37 3.85 -14.34
C LYS A 53 -4.33 4.59 -13.40
N THR A 54 -4.43 4.15 -12.15
CA THR A 54 -5.30 4.78 -11.16
C THR A 54 -4.79 6.18 -10.79
N VAL A 55 -3.49 6.32 -10.52
CA VAL A 55 -2.89 7.63 -10.22
C VAL A 55 -3.07 8.60 -11.39
N ARG A 56 -2.84 8.15 -12.63
CA ARG A 56 -3.08 8.97 -13.84
C ARG A 56 -4.53 9.41 -14.00
N ALA A 57 -5.48 8.53 -13.71
CA ALA A 57 -6.90 8.88 -13.77
C ALA A 57 -7.25 9.93 -12.71
N LEU A 58 -6.79 9.74 -11.46
CA LEU A 58 -7.00 10.70 -10.37
C LEU A 58 -6.39 12.07 -10.70
N LEU A 59 -5.17 12.11 -11.24
CA LEU A 59 -4.50 13.34 -11.66
C LEU A 59 -5.24 14.11 -12.76
N SER A 60 -6.08 13.43 -13.55
CA SER A 60 -6.92 14.08 -14.56
C SER A 60 -8.20 14.72 -13.98
N GLU A 61 -8.55 14.37 -12.74
CA GLU A 61 -9.77 14.83 -12.05
C GLU A 61 -9.46 15.87 -10.96
N ASP A 62 -8.41 15.63 -10.16
CA ASP A 62 -8.01 16.51 -9.05
C ASP A 62 -6.47 16.53 -8.89
N SER A 63 -5.95 17.65 -8.35
CA SER A 63 -4.53 17.82 -8.04
C SER A 63 -4.36 18.73 -6.81
N PRO A 64 -3.56 18.33 -5.79
CA PRO A 64 -2.71 17.13 -5.76
C PRO A 64 -3.49 15.84 -5.48
N VAL A 65 -3.04 14.72 -6.08
CA VAL A 65 -3.46 13.38 -5.67
C VAL A 65 -2.77 13.01 -4.36
N ILE A 66 -3.58 12.67 -3.36
CA ILE A 66 -3.12 12.40 -1.99
C ILE A 66 -3.12 10.89 -1.74
N ILE A 67 -1.94 10.33 -1.48
CA ILE A 67 -1.72 8.91 -1.21
C ILE A 67 -1.27 8.75 0.26
N MET A 68 -2.05 8.01 1.04
CA MET A 68 -1.74 7.70 2.43
C MET A 68 -1.23 6.26 2.56
N VAL A 69 -0.03 6.08 3.13
CA VAL A 69 0.60 4.77 3.28
C VAL A 69 0.46 4.29 4.72
N VAL A 70 -0.22 3.16 4.92
CA VAL A 70 -0.52 2.58 6.25
C VAL A 70 0.05 1.18 6.38
N GLY A 71 0.14 0.68 7.62
CA GLY A 71 0.66 -0.65 7.92
C GLY A 71 1.54 -0.66 9.15
N VAL A 72 2.02 -1.84 9.54
CA VAL A 72 2.70 -2.02 10.83
C VAL A 72 4.20 -1.68 10.74
N ASN A 73 4.86 -1.52 11.88
CA ASN A 73 6.29 -1.23 11.91
C ASN A 73 7.10 -2.38 11.29
N GLY A 74 8.16 -2.03 10.57
CA GLY A 74 9.05 -3.02 9.95
C GLY A 74 8.57 -3.59 8.62
N THR A 75 7.35 -3.27 8.15
CA THR A 75 6.84 -3.79 6.86
C THR A 75 7.41 -3.11 5.62
N GLY A 76 8.26 -2.09 5.79
CA GLY A 76 8.87 -1.38 4.67
C GLY A 76 8.05 -0.20 4.12
N LYS A 77 7.12 0.38 4.89
CA LYS A 77 6.35 1.59 4.52
C LYS A 77 7.22 2.71 3.97
N THR A 78 8.13 3.25 4.78
CA THR A 78 9.01 4.38 4.43
C THR A 78 9.80 4.14 3.14
N THR A 79 10.38 2.95 2.99
CA THR A 79 11.12 2.57 1.77
C THR A 79 10.19 2.44 0.56
N THR A 80 8.98 1.92 0.75
CA THR A 80 7.97 1.79 -0.31
C THR A 80 7.46 3.16 -0.74
N SER A 81 7.18 4.06 0.20
CA SER A 81 6.82 5.46 -0.04
C SER A 81 7.89 6.15 -0.90
N ALA A 82 9.17 5.99 -0.56
CA ALA A 82 10.27 6.57 -1.32
C ALA A 82 10.39 5.99 -2.75
N LYS A 83 10.20 4.67 -2.91
CA LYS A 83 10.20 4.03 -4.24
C LYS A 83 9.03 4.48 -5.11
N MET A 84 7.84 4.64 -4.52
CA MET A 84 6.68 5.19 -5.23
C MET A 84 6.93 6.63 -5.65
N ALA A 85 7.46 7.47 -4.74
CA ALA A 85 7.82 8.84 -5.06
C ALA A 85 8.84 8.91 -6.21
N TYR A 86 9.88 8.09 -6.16
CA TYR A 86 10.88 8.02 -7.22
C TYR A 86 10.28 7.61 -8.56
N ARG A 87 9.46 6.54 -8.60
CA ARG A 87 8.80 6.07 -9.82
C ARG A 87 7.91 7.15 -10.44
N LEU A 88 7.07 7.81 -9.64
CA LEU A 88 6.17 8.86 -10.12
C LEU A 88 6.95 10.09 -10.58
N ASN A 89 8.05 10.43 -9.91
CA ASN A 89 8.94 11.52 -10.32
C ASN A 89 9.67 11.22 -11.65
N GLU A 90 10.11 9.97 -11.86
CA GLU A 90 10.67 9.52 -13.15
C GLU A 90 9.63 9.52 -14.28
N GLU A 91 8.35 9.37 -13.97
CA GLU A 91 7.25 9.54 -14.92
C GLU A 91 6.93 11.03 -15.21
N GLY A 92 7.63 11.97 -14.57
CA GLY A 92 7.53 13.41 -14.81
C GLY A 92 6.56 14.14 -13.88
N TYR A 93 6.00 13.48 -12.86
CA TYR A 93 5.11 14.12 -11.88
C TYR A 93 5.90 14.78 -10.76
N SER A 94 5.46 15.95 -10.34
CA SER A 94 5.97 16.61 -9.14
C SER A 94 5.39 15.93 -7.89
N VAL A 95 6.28 15.42 -7.03
CA VAL A 95 5.91 14.70 -5.80
C VAL A 95 6.37 15.48 -4.58
N VAL A 96 5.58 15.46 -3.51
CA VAL A 96 6.00 15.84 -2.16
C VAL A 96 5.71 14.71 -1.18
N MET A 97 6.65 14.46 -0.28
CA MET A 97 6.52 13.46 0.77
C MET A 97 6.23 14.12 2.12
N ALA A 98 5.41 13.47 2.96
CA ALA A 98 5.11 13.92 4.31
C ALA A 98 5.57 12.87 5.34
N ALA A 99 6.46 13.26 6.25
CA ALA A 99 6.98 12.40 7.31
C ALA A 99 6.01 12.37 8.52
N ALA A 100 4.88 11.69 8.37
CA ALA A 100 3.84 11.59 9.40
C ALA A 100 4.06 10.45 10.42
N ASP A 101 5.22 9.76 10.43
CA ASP A 101 5.69 8.93 11.57
C ASP A 101 6.47 9.82 12.56
N THR A 102 5.78 10.78 13.19
CA THR A 102 6.43 11.83 14.00
C THR A 102 7.06 11.30 15.29
N PHE A 103 6.63 10.13 15.77
CA PHE A 103 7.10 9.52 17.01
C PHE A 103 8.46 8.82 16.86
N ARG A 104 8.81 8.39 15.64
CA ARG A 104 10.05 7.64 15.38
C ARG A 104 11.02 8.57 14.64
N ALA A 105 11.92 9.22 15.39
CA ALA A 105 12.91 10.14 14.83
C ALA A 105 13.67 9.55 13.63
N GLY A 106 14.13 8.31 13.75
CA GLY A 106 14.81 7.62 12.64
C GLY A 106 13.93 7.38 11.41
N ALA A 107 12.60 7.37 11.51
CA ALA A 107 11.71 7.30 10.34
C ALA A 107 11.66 8.65 9.61
N ILE A 108 11.59 9.75 10.36
CA ILE A 108 11.64 11.11 9.79
C ILE A 108 12.95 11.31 9.03
N ASP A 109 14.08 11.03 9.70
CA ASP A 109 15.41 11.17 9.09
C ASP A 109 15.58 10.25 7.87
N GLN A 110 15.07 9.02 7.96
CA GLN A 110 15.10 8.06 6.85
C GLN A 110 14.30 8.56 5.64
N LEU A 111 13.07 9.06 5.84
CA LEU A 111 12.26 9.57 4.75
C LEU A 111 12.88 10.82 4.14
N ALA A 112 13.40 11.74 4.97
CA ALA A 112 14.09 12.94 4.51
C ALA A 112 15.33 12.61 3.67
N ALA A 113 16.17 11.69 4.13
CA ALA A 113 17.35 11.25 3.38
C ALA A 113 16.99 10.56 2.06
N HIS A 114 15.90 9.78 2.02
CA HIS A 114 15.39 9.21 0.79
C HIS A 114 14.90 10.29 -0.18
N ALA A 115 14.11 11.25 0.30
CA ALA A 115 13.57 12.34 -0.49
C ALA A 115 14.68 13.23 -1.09
N GLU A 116 15.68 13.58 -0.29
CA GLU A 116 16.88 14.30 -0.74
C GLU A 116 17.60 13.54 -1.86
N ARG A 117 17.81 12.22 -1.69
CA ARG A 117 18.50 11.37 -2.67
C ARG A 117 17.77 11.29 -4.02
N ILE A 118 16.44 11.38 -4.03
CA ILE A 118 15.62 11.29 -5.25
C ILE A 118 15.19 12.68 -5.76
N GLY A 119 15.64 13.77 -5.14
CA GLY A 119 15.32 15.13 -5.56
C GLY A 119 13.87 15.57 -5.29
N VAL A 120 13.17 14.92 -4.35
CA VAL A 120 11.77 15.19 -4.00
C VAL A 120 11.69 15.98 -2.70
N ARG A 121 10.70 16.88 -2.60
CA ARG A 121 10.49 17.66 -1.36
C ARG A 121 9.96 16.75 -0.25
N CYS A 122 10.44 16.96 0.97
CA CYS A 122 9.92 16.29 2.16
C CYS A 122 9.48 17.33 3.19
N ILE A 123 8.27 17.18 3.71
CA ILE A 123 7.71 18.00 4.78
C ILE A 123 7.74 17.19 6.06
N THR A 124 8.38 17.76 7.07
CA THR A 124 8.67 17.11 8.34
C THR A 124 8.30 18.05 9.50
N SER A 125 8.15 17.49 10.70
CA SER A 125 8.08 18.26 11.94
C SER A 125 9.17 17.84 12.91
N GLN A 126 9.25 18.55 14.03
CA GLN A 126 9.99 18.07 15.19
C GLN A 126 9.42 16.73 15.68
N ARG A 127 10.29 15.93 16.31
CA ARG A 127 9.91 14.64 16.91
C ARG A 127 8.77 14.83 17.91
N GLY A 128 7.75 13.98 17.82
CA GLY A 128 6.56 14.04 18.68
C GLY A 128 5.55 15.12 18.26
N GLY A 129 5.71 15.73 17.09
CA GLY A 129 4.72 16.62 16.49
C GLY A 129 3.42 15.89 16.09
N ASP A 130 2.38 16.66 15.77
CA ASP A 130 1.09 16.11 15.34
C ASP A 130 1.17 15.61 13.89
N SER A 131 1.07 14.29 13.70
CA SER A 131 1.11 13.64 12.38
C SER A 131 0.06 14.17 11.41
N ALA A 132 -1.13 14.54 11.92
CA ALA A 132 -2.18 15.14 11.10
C ALA A 132 -1.83 16.57 10.66
N ALA A 133 -1.10 17.32 11.47
CA ALA A 133 -0.62 18.64 11.09
C ALA A 133 0.45 18.54 10.00
N VAL A 134 1.44 17.65 10.13
CA VAL A 134 2.46 17.42 9.09
C VAL A 134 1.82 17.02 7.77
N ALA A 135 0.86 16.10 7.81
CA ALA A 135 0.16 15.64 6.61
C ALA A 135 -0.66 16.77 5.97
N ARG A 136 -1.31 17.62 6.78
CA ARG A 136 -2.05 18.79 6.29
C ARG A 136 -1.14 19.84 5.67
N ASP A 137 -0.05 20.18 6.33
CA ASP A 137 0.95 21.14 5.85
C ASP A 137 1.53 20.68 4.51
N ALA A 138 1.70 19.37 4.33
CA ALA A 138 2.13 18.80 3.07
C ALA A 138 1.12 18.97 1.94
N VAL A 139 -0.16 18.72 2.21
CA VAL A 139 -1.25 18.94 1.25
C VAL A 139 -1.40 20.42 0.90
N ASP A 140 -1.38 21.30 1.90
CA ASP A 140 -1.52 22.74 1.69
C ASP A 140 -0.31 23.32 0.94
N SER A 141 0.90 22.86 1.25
CA SER A 141 2.11 23.23 0.50
C SER A 141 2.07 22.73 -0.95
N ALA A 142 1.56 21.52 -1.21
CA ALA A 142 1.43 20.99 -2.57
C ALA A 142 0.46 21.82 -3.40
N LYS A 143 -0.72 22.13 -2.84
CA LYS A 143 -1.71 23.01 -3.48
C LYS A 143 -1.15 24.38 -3.80
N ALA A 144 -0.40 24.97 -2.87
CA ALA A 144 0.18 26.31 -3.06
C ALA A 144 1.28 26.35 -4.14
N LYS A 145 2.01 25.25 -4.34
CA LYS A 145 3.12 25.14 -5.30
C LYS A 145 2.71 24.48 -6.62
N GLY A 146 1.52 23.91 -6.69
CA GLY A 146 1.03 23.16 -7.84
C GLY A 146 1.74 21.81 -8.01
N ASP A 147 2.12 21.14 -6.93
CA ASP A 147 2.66 19.77 -7.03
C ASP A 147 1.53 18.78 -7.37
N ASP A 148 1.86 17.74 -8.13
CA ASP A 148 0.89 16.77 -8.64
C ASP A 148 0.47 15.77 -7.57
N ILE A 149 1.39 15.35 -6.70
CA ILE A 149 1.18 14.19 -5.80
C ILE A 149 1.73 14.45 -4.40
N VAL A 150 0.96 14.07 -3.38
CA VAL A 150 1.38 14.05 -1.97
C VAL A 150 1.40 12.60 -1.48
N ILE A 151 2.54 12.13 -0.97
CA ILE A 151 2.68 10.81 -0.35
C ILE A 151 2.90 10.97 1.16
N ILE A 152 1.97 10.45 1.97
CA ILE A 152 1.98 10.53 3.42
C ILE A 152 2.49 9.21 4.01
N ASP A 153 3.69 9.20 4.59
CA ASP A 153 4.26 8.03 5.29
C ASP A 153 3.84 8.07 6.78
N THR A 154 3.01 7.12 7.22
CA THR A 154 2.43 7.14 8.58
C THR A 154 3.17 6.24 9.56
N ALA A 155 2.89 6.44 10.85
CA ALA A 155 3.32 5.51 11.90
C ALA A 155 2.73 4.08 11.73
N GLY A 156 3.34 3.08 12.38
CA GLY A 156 2.90 1.68 12.32
C GLY A 156 2.92 0.89 13.65
N ARG A 157 2.82 1.55 14.80
CA ARG A 157 2.97 0.91 16.12
C ARG A 157 1.79 0.00 16.50
N MET A 158 1.92 -1.31 16.27
CA MET A 158 0.86 -2.30 16.60
C MET A 158 0.64 -2.58 18.10
N GLN A 159 1.61 -2.31 18.97
CA GLN A 159 1.45 -2.63 20.40
C GLN A 159 0.36 -1.78 21.08
N ASN A 160 0.03 -0.61 20.52
CA ASN A 160 -1.06 0.26 20.97
C ASN A 160 -2.08 0.49 19.84
N LYS A 161 -2.75 -0.59 19.39
CA LYS A 161 -3.66 -0.58 18.24
C LYS A 161 -4.67 0.58 18.25
N THR A 162 -5.31 0.86 19.39
CA THR A 162 -6.35 1.90 19.49
C THR A 162 -5.81 3.29 19.17
N ASN A 163 -4.72 3.70 19.82
CA ASN A 163 -4.13 5.03 19.62
C ASN A 163 -3.60 5.20 18.20
N LEU A 164 -2.97 4.15 17.63
CA LEU A 164 -2.52 4.18 16.24
C LEU A 164 -3.70 4.39 15.29
N MET A 165 -4.77 3.62 15.44
CA MET A 165 -5.93 3.71 14.53
C MET A 165 -6.64 5.07 14.66
N GLU A 166 -6.73 5.65 15.85
CA GLU A 166 -7.26 7.00 16.03
C GLU A 166 -6.40 8.07 15.35
N GLU A 167 -5.08 7.96 15.47
CA GLU A 167 -4.14 8.86 14.80
C GLU A 167 -4.27 8.77 13.28
N LEU A 168 -4.31 7.55 12.73
CA LEU A 168 -4.47 7.34 11.30
C LEU A 168 -5.83 7.84 10.79
N ARG A 169 -6.93 7.61 11.53
CA ARG A 169 -8.24 8.18 11.21
C ARG A 169 -8.24 9.71 11.25
N LYS A 170 -7.48 10.31 12.17
CA LYS A 170 -7.31 11.77 12.22
C LYS A 170 -6.57 12.26 10.98
N VAL A 171 -5.46 11.63 10.59
CA VAL A 171 -4.75 11.96 9.34
C VAL A 171 -5.69 11.82 8.14
N HIS A 172 -6.36 10.68 7.99
CA HIS A 172 -7.31 10.41 6.91
C HIS A 172 -8.40 11.48 6.81
N ARG A 173 -9.04 11.85 7.93
CA ARG A 173 -10.09 12.87 7.96
C ARG A 173 -9.59 14.27 7.60
N VAL A 174 -8.36 14.61 8.01
CA VAL A 174 -7.78 15.94 7.76
C VAL A 174 -7.30 16.08 6.32
N THR A 175 -6.74 15.02 5.74
CA THR A 175 -6.18 15.07 4.38
C THR A 175 -7.12 14.58 3.30
N ASN A 176 -8.17 13.82 3.63
CA ASN A 176 -9.11 13.21 2.69
C ASN A 176 -8.38 12.51 1.53
N PRO A 177 -7.56 11.48 1.80
CA PRO A 177 -6.68 10.88 0.80
C PRO A 177 -7.49 10.23 -0.33
N HIS A 178 -6.98 10.34 -1.55
CA HIS A 178 -7.56 9.70 -2.73
C HIS A 178 -7.27 8.19 -2.74
N LEU A 179 -6.11 7.79 -2.22
CA LEU A 179 -5.67 6.40 -2.10
C LEU A 179 -5.13 6.13 -0.71
N VAL A 180 -5.52 4.98 -0.15
CA VAL A 180 -4.94 4.43 1.08
C VAL A 180 -4.30 3.10 0.74
N LEU A 181 -2.98 3.01 0.92
CA LEU A 181 -2.19 1.83 0.56
C LEU A 181 -1.68 1.13 1.81
N PHE A 182 -2.10 -0.12 2.00
CA PHE A 182 -1.61 -0.98 3.06
C PHE A 182 -0.31 -1.67 2.64
N VAL A 183 0.75 -1.50 3.43
CA VAL A 183 2.05 -2.14 3.21
C VAL A 183 2.30 -3.20 4.27
N ALA A 184 2.48 -4.44 3.81
CA ALA A 184 2.73 -5.61 4.62
C ALA A 184 4.04 -6.31 4.21
N ASP A 185 4.65 -7.02 5.15
CA ASP A 185 5.77 -7.92 4.88
C ASP A 185 5.23 -9.27 4.38
N ALA A 186 5.73 -9.73 3.23
CA ALA A 186 5.38 -11.04 2.68
C ALA A 186 5.80 -12.20 3.61
N LEU A 187 6.79 -11.99 4.48
CA LEU A 187 7.23 -12.97 5.47
C LEU A 187 6.28 -13.12 6.67
N ALA A 188 5.34 -12.19 6.86
CA ALA A 188 4.42 -12.20 8.00
C ALA A 188 3.27 -13.23 7.87
N GLY A 189 3.09 -13.84 6.69
CA GLY A 189 2.10 -14.90 6.48
C GLY A 189 0.67 -14.49 6.87
N ASN A 190 0.05 -15.23 7.79
CA ASN A 190 -1.33 -14.96 8.23
C ASN A 190 -1.49 -13.61 8.96
N ASP A 191 -0.43 -13.11 9.59
CA ASP A 191 -0.49 -11.85 10.33
C ASP A 191 -0.71 -10.66 9.40
N ALA A 192 -0.17 -10.70 8.18
CA ALA A 192 -0.40 -9.68 7.16
C ALA A 192 -1.89 -9.58 6.78
N VAL A 193 -2.58 -10.72 6.69
CA VAL A 193 -4.02 -10.78 6.37
C VAL A 193 -4.85 -10.21 7.50
N GLU A 194 -4.53 -10.56 8.74
CA GLU A 194 -5.25 -10.02 9.91
C GLU A 194 -5.02 -8.52 10.06
N GLN A 195 -3.79 -8.05 9.84
CA GLN A 195 -3.46 -6.63 9.81
C GLN A 195 -4.27 -5.91 8.73
N ALA A 196 -4.28 -6.40 7.49
CA ALA A 196 -5.02 -5.79 6.40
C ALA A 196 -6.51 -5.60 6.75
N ARG A 197 -7.15 -6.58 7.40
CA ARG A 197 -8.55 -6.48 7.86
C ARG A 197 -8.74 -5.38 8.90
N VAL A 198 -7.83 -5.25 9.85
CA VAL A 198 -7.88 -4.17 10.86
C VAL A 198 -7.78 -2.80 10.18
N PHE A 199 -6.84 -2.63 9.25
CA PHE A 199 -6.67 -1.37 8.52
C PHE A 199 -7.83 -1.07 7.55
N GLN A 200 -8.52 -2.08 7.03
CA GLN A 200 -9.71 -1.89 6.18
C GLN A 200 -10.89 -1.27 6.94
N SER A 201 -10.93 -1.39 8.27
CA SER A 201 -11.96 -0.78 9.13
C SER A 201 -11.65 0.67 9.56
N MET A 202 -10.61 1.27 8.98
CA MET A 202 -10.20 2.65 9.24
C MET A 202 -11.15 3.63 8.56
#